data_AF-A0A6I3KCF5-F1
#
_entry.id   AF-A0A6I3KCF5-F1
#
_cell.length_a   1.000
_cell.length_b   1.000
_cell.length_c   1.000
_cell.angle_alpha   90.00
_cell.angle_beta   90.00
_cell.angle_gamma   90.00
#
_symmetry.space_group_name_H-M   'P 1'
#
loop_
_entity.id
_entity.type
_entity.pdbx_description
1 polymer ?
#
loop_
_entity_poly.entity_id
_entity_poly.type
_entity_poly.pdbx_seq_one_letter_code
_entity_poly.pdbx_strand_id
1 'polypeptide(L)'
;MARKKREAAARRPHEKFSPAQVIAALEASAGIRLGAAQVLRCSPTTVTNYVERYPDVKAALAEILENRLDIAEGVIIKRIADDRNPAVQSNAAQFYLKMMGASRGYGAAPRVLKFKLPDIDGVEDVPRALSAIRAGVTNAEITPEQGRQLSDLVDIHRRALVDVEHDARLVALERTLSSNAAPRH
;
A
#
# COMPACT_ATOMS: atom_id res chain seq x y z
N MET A 1 19.94 -32.61 31.61
CA MET A 1 18.58 -33.16 31.78
C MET A 1 17.44 -32.18 31.48
N ALA A 2 17.62 -30.85 31.59
CA ALA A 2 16.53 -29.86 31.35
C ALA A 2 16.13 -29.66 29.86
N ARG A 3 17.07 -29.83 28.91
CA ARG A 3 16.84 -29.61 27.47
C ARG A 3 15.84 -30.60 26.85
N LYS A 4 15.97 -31.90 27.18
CA LYS A 4 15.04 -32.97 26.74
C LYS A 4 13.61 -32.79 27.26
N LYS A 5 13.42 -32.14 28.41
CA LYS A 5 12.10 -31.97 29.04
C LYS A 5 11.30 -30.81 28.43
N ARG A 6 11.98 -29.83 27.83
CA ARG A 6 11.34 -28.75 27.04
C ARG A 6 10.92 -29.22 25.63
N GLU A 7 11.68 -30.14 25.01
CA GLU A 7 11.34 -30.72 23.69
C GLU A 7 10.04 -31.55 23.69
N ALA A 8 9.68 -32.15 24.82
CA ALA A 8 8.51 -33.02 24.93
C ALA A 8 7.18 -32.27 25.12
N ALA A 9 7.20 -30.98 25.47
CA ALA A 9 6.00 -30.26 25.94
C ALA A 9 5.05 -29.76 24.82
N ALA A 10 5.43 -29.83 23.54
CA ALA A 10 4.68 -29.21 22.44
C ALA A 10 4.31 -30.11 21.26
N ARG A 11 4.74 -31.38 21.23
CA ARG A 11 4.52 -32.26 20.07
C ARG A 11 3.22 -33.04 20.24
N ARG A 12 2.28 -32.91 19.30
CA ARG A 12 1.10 -33.80 19.27
C ARG A 12 1.51 -35.21 18.84
N PRO A 13 0.80 -36.27 19.26
CA PRO A 13 1.19 -37.67 19.02
C PRO A 13 1.42 -38.04 17.55
N HIS A 14 0.85 -37.29 16.60
CA HIS A 14 0.92 -37.57 15.16
C HIS A 14 1.87 -36.65 14.38
N GLU A 15 2.55 -35.72 15.04
CA GLU A 15 3.42 -34.78 14.36
C GLU A 15 4.80 -35.38 14.10
N LYS A 16 5.25 -35.26 12.84
CA LYS A 16 6.54 -35.79 12.38
C LYS A 16 7.73 -34.97 12.86
N PHE A 17 7.56 -33.67 13.08
CA PHE A 17 8.62 -32.75 13.49
C PHE A 17 8.23 -32.00 14.76
N SER A 18 9.21 -31.60 15.55
CA SER A 18 9.00 -30.64 16.63
C SER A 18 9.11 -29.20 16.09
N PRO A 19 8.48 -28.21 16.73
CA PRO A 19 8.67 -26.80 16.40
C PRO A 19 10.15 -26.39 16.34
N ALA A 20 10.97 -26.87 17.28
CA ALA A 20 12.41 -26.58 17.32
C ALA A 20 13.17 -27.12 16.09
N GLN A 21 12.80 -28.31 15.57
CA GLN A 21 13.39 -28.85 14.33
C GLN A 21 13.02 -28.00 13.11
N VAL A 22 11.78 -27.49 13.07
CA VAL A 22 11.35 -26.61 11.98
C VAL A 22 12.06 -25.26 12.04
N ILE A 23 12.24 -24.69 13.23
CA ILE A 23 13.02 -23.46 13.43
C ILE A 23 14.46 -23.65 12.96
N ALA A 24 15.16 -24.70 13.41
CA ALA A 24 16.54 -24.98 12.99
C ALA A 24 16.68 -25.16 11.47
N ALA A 25 15.68 -25.79 10.82
CA ALA A 25 15.66 -25.93 9.37
C ALA A 25 15.43 -24.59 8.65
N LEU A 26 14.60 -23.71 9.22
CA LEU A 26 14.39 -22.34 8.72
C LEU A 26 15.65 -21.48 8.91
N GLU A 27 16.36 -21.60 10.03
CA GLU A 27 17.63 -20.91 10.26
C GLU A 27 18.68 -21.34 9.22
N ALA A 28 18.84 -22.65 9.03
CA ALA A 28 19.78 -23.21 8.06
C ALA A 28 19.46 -22.80 6.61
N SER A 29 18.21 -22.46 6.31
CA SER A 29 17.76 -22.02 4.98
C SER A 29 17.56 -20.51 4.85
N ALA A 30 17.96 -19.70 5.84
CA ALA A 30 17.70 -18.25 5.88
C ALA A 30 16.20 -17.91 5.64
N GLY A 31 15.31 -18.67 6.27
CA GLY A 31 13.86 -18.50 6.23
C GLY A 31 13.21 -18.94 4.91
N ILE A 32 13.97 -19.58 4.00
CA ILE A 32 13.42 -20.11 2.75
C ILE A 32 12.67 -21.41 3.05
N ARG A 33 11.34 -21.39 2.90
CA ARG A 33 10.48 -22.53 3.25
C ARG A 33 10.78 -23.79 2.44
N LEU A 34 11.04 -23.65 1.15
CA LEU A 34 11.46 -24.78 0.30
C LEU A 34 12.80 -25.35 0.77
N GLY A 35 13.76 -24.50 1.13
CA GLY A 35 15.06 -24.93 1.66
C GLY A 35 14.91 -25.65 3.00
N ALA A 36 14.09 -25.13 3.91
CA ALA A 36 13.80 -25.80 5.19
C ALA A 36 13.11 -27.16 4.97
N ALA A 37 12.19 -27.24 4.01
CA ALA A 37 11.53 -28.48 3.64
C ALA A 37 12.50 -29.51 3.05
N GLN A 38 13.47 -29.08 2.25
CA GLN A 38 14.56 -29.94 1.75
C GLN A 38 15.43 -30.45 2.89
N VAL A 39 15.81 -29.59 3.85
CA VAL A 39 16.56 -29.98 5.06
C VAL A 39 15.81 -31.03 5.86
N LEU A 40 14.50 -30.84 6.05
CA LEU A 40 13.63 -31.77 6.79
C LEU A 40 13.15 -32.98 5.96
N ARG A 41 13.46 -33.01 4.65
CA ARG A 41 12.96 -33.99 3.67
C ARG A 41 11.44 -34.14 3.71
N CYS A 42 10.73 -33.01 3.75
CA CYS A 42 9.27 -32.95 3.77
C CYS A 42 8.73 -32.02 2.68
N SER A 43 7.40 -31.89 2.61
CA SER A 43 6.76 -30.95 1.69
C SER A 43 6.89 -29.50 2.22
N PRO A 44 7.09 -28.48 1.37
CA PRO A 44 7.02 -27.07 1.76
C PRO A 44 5.71 -26.69 2.46
N THR A 45 4.60 -27.32 2.10
CA THR A 45 3.32 -27.14 2.78
C THR A 45 3.37 -27.59 4.25
N THR A 46 4.18 -28.59 4.58
CA THR A 46 4.40 -29.01 5.97
C THR A 46 5.05 -27.88 6.76
N VAL A 47 6.10 -27.24 6.25
CA VAL A 47 6.76 -26.11 6.92
C VAL A 47 5.79 -24.94 7.09
N THR A 48 5.03 -24.58 6.05
CA THR A 48 3.99 -23.53 6.14
C THR A 48 2.97 -23.83 7.23
N ASN A 49 2.46 -25.07 7.29
CA ASN A 49 1.49 -25.46 8.32
C ASN A 49 2.07 -25.32 9.74
N TYR A 50 3.37 -25.57 9.93
CA TYR A 50 4.01 -25.36 11.24
C TYR A 50 4.15 -23.88 11.57
N VAL A 51 4.51 -23.04 10.60
CA VAL A 51 4.59 -21.58 10.79
C VAL A 51 3.23 -21.00 11.17
N GLU A 52 2.15 -21.44 10.54
CA GLU A 52 0.79 -20.97 10.84
C GLU A 52 0.28 -21.46 12.19
N ARG A 53 0.62 -22.71 12.55
CA ARG A 53 0.12 -23.37 13.76
C ARG A 53 0.88 -22.97 15.02
N TYR A 54 2.18 -22.73 14.93
CA TYR A 54 3.06 -22.53 16.08
C TYR A 54 3.56 -21.08 16.14
N PRO A 55 3.08 -20.26 17.10
CA PRO A 55 3.51 -18.87 17.26
C PRO A 55 5.03 -18.71 17.40
N ASP A 56 5.70 -19.64 18.10
CA ASP A 56 7.15 -19.60 18.28
C ASP A 56 7.91 -19.78 16.96
N VAL A 57 7.42 -20.68 16.08
CA VAL A 57 8.00 -20.89 14.74
C VAL A 57 7.77 -19.64 13.88
N LYS A 58 6.61 -19.00 14.00
CA LYS A 58 6.30 -17.75 13.31
C LYS A 58 7.19 -16.60 13.77
N ALA A 59 7.40 -16.47 15.08
CA ALA A 59 8.27 -15.44 15.67
C ALA A 59 9.73 -15.63 15.23
N ALA A 60 10.25 -16.86 15.33
CA ALA A 60 11.59 -17.18 14.86
C ALA A 60 11.75 -16.91 13.36
N LEU A 61 10.75 -17.25 12.54
CA LEU A 61 10.77 -16.93 11.11
C LEU A 61 10.82 -15.42 10.87
N ALA A 62 10.07 -14.62 11.62
CA ALA A 62 10.10 -13.16 11.48
C ALA A 62 11.52 -12.61 11.75
N GLU A 63 12.16 -13.03 12.83
CA GLU A 63 13.55 -12.64 13.16
C GLU A 63 14.54 -13.04 12.07
N ILE A 64 14.42 -14.27 11.53
CA ILE A 64 15.28 -14.73 10.43
C ILE A 64 15.08 -13.87 9.17
N LEU A 65 13.84 -13.43 8.89
CA LEU A 65 13.53 -12.59 7.75
C LEU A 65 14.10 -11.18 7.89
N GLU A 66 14.06 -10.59 9.08
CA GLU A 66 14.72 -9.30 9.38
C GLU A 66 16.24 -9.41 9.19
N ASN A 67 16.88 -10.43 9.78
CA ASN A 67 18.32 -10.65 9.60
C ASN A 67 18.70 -10.88 8.11
N ARG A 68 17.84 -11.54 7.34
CA ARG A 68 18.05 -11.70 5.89
C ARG A 68 17.96 -10.36 5.15
N LEU A 69 17.08 -9.47 5.59
CA LEU A 69 16.97 -8.12 5.05
C LEU A 69 18.25 -7.32 5.33
N ASP A 70 18.76 -7.34 6.57
CA ASP A 70 20.02 -6.69 6.96
C ASP A 70 21.20 -7.16 6.08
N ILE A 71 21.29 -8.47 5.80
CA ILE A 71 22.30 -9.02 4.90
C ILE A 71 22.16 -8.44 3.49
N ALA A 72 20.93 -8.36 2.97
CA ALA A 72 20.68 -7.80 1.64
C ALA A 72 21.03 -6.31 1.57
N GLU A 73 20.70 -5.54 2.62
CA GLU A 73 21.12 -4.13 2.74
C GLU A 73 22.64 -4.01 2.74
N GLY A 74 23.33 -4.84 3.51
CA GLY A 74 24.80 -4.90 3.52
C GLY A 74 25.40 -5.19 2.14
N VAL A 75 24.77 -6.07 1.35
CA VAL A 75 25.18 -6.33 -0.04
C VAL A 75 25.03 -5.09 -0.92
N ILE A 76 23.90 -4.37 -0.80
CA ILE A 76 23.66 -3.13 -1.56
C ILE A 76 24.71 -2.08 -1.17
N ILE A 77 24.95 -1.87 0.12
CA ILE A 77 25.93 -0.89 0.62
C ILE A 77 27.34 -1.22 0.09
N LYS A 78 27.76 -2.49 0.16
CA LYS A 78 29.05 -2.93 -0.41
C LYS A 78 29.13 -2.69 -1.91
N ARG A 79 28.06 -2.96 -2.66
CA ARG A 79 28.02 -2.69 -4.11
C ARG A 79 28.11 -1.20 -4.42
N ILE A 80 27.57 -0.33 -3.57
CA ILE A 80 27.70 1.12 -3.75
C ILE A 80 29.15 1.56 -3.49
N ALA A 81 29.78 1.05 -2.44
CA ALA A 81 31.11 1.47 -2.03
C ALA A 81 32.22 0.94 -2.95
N ASP A 82 32.20 -0.37 -3.25
CA ASP A 82 33.40 -1.10 -3.66
C ASP A 82 33.26 -1.88 -4.98
N ASP A 83 32.12 -1.80 -5.68
CA ASP A 83 31.96 -2.57 -6.92
C ASP A 83 32.86 -2.05 -8.04
N ARG A 84 33.57 -2.94 -8.75
CA ARG A 84 34.48 -2.55 -9.84
C ARG A 84 33.74 -2.05 -11.07
N ASN A 85 32.44 -2.31 -11.18
CA ASN A 85 31.60 -1.89 -12.30
C ASN A 85 30.81 -0.63 -11.93
N PRO A 86 31.13 0.55 -12.51
CA PRO A 86 30.45 1.80 -12.21
C PRO A 86 28.94 1.78 -12.48
N ALA A 87 28.49 0.97 -13.45
CA ALA A 87 27.06 0.82 -13.74
C ALA A 87 26.34 0.09 -12.60
N VAL A 88 26.98 -0.93 -12.00
CA VAL A 88 26.42 -1.63 -10.84
C VAL A 88 26.39 -0.73 -9.62
N GLN A 89 27.47 0.02 -9.35
CA GLN A 89 27.51 1.02 -8.27
C GLN A 89 26.36 2.03 -8.42
N SER A 90 26.22 2.63 -9.61
CA SER A 90 25.21 3.64 -9.89
C SER A 90 23.79 3.10 -9.76
N ASN A 91 23.53 1.89 -10.26
CA ASN A 91 22.21 1.25 -10.14
C ASN A 91 21.87 0.91 -8.68
N ALA A 92 22.83 0.40 -7.91
CA ALA A 92 22.65 0.12 -6.49
C ALA A 92 22.35 1.41 -5.70
N ALA A 93 23.09 2.50 -5.97
CA ALA A 93 22.89 3.79 -5.34
C ALA A 93 21.52 4.40 -5.70
N GLN A 94 21.12 4.35 -6.97
CA GLN A 94 19.79 4.82 -7.41
C GLN A 94 18.67 4.03 -6.74
N PHE A 95 18.79 2.70 -6.68
CA PHE A 95 17.81 1.86 -6.00
C PHE A 95 17.71 2.21 -4.52
N TYR A 96 18.84 2.33 -3.82
CA TYR A 96 18.89 2.70 -2.41
C TYR A 96 18.25 4.07 -2.15
N LEU A 97 18.65 5.09 -2.93
CA LEU A 97 18.09 6.44 -2.81
C LEU A 97 16.60 6.48 -3.10
N LYS A 98 16.09 5.71 -4.07
CA LYS A 98 14.65 5.63 -4.35
C LYS A 98 13.84 5.08 -3.19
N MET A 99 14.40 4.15 -2.43
CA MET A 99 13.70 3.49 -1.32
C MET A 99 13.86 4.25 0.00
N MET A 100 15.06 4.78 0.28
CA MET A 100 15.41 5.39 1.57
C MET A 100 15.55 6.92 1.54
N GLY A 101 15.70 7.51 0.35
CA GLY A 101 15.99 8.93 0.16
C GLY A 101 14.75 9.80 -0.03
N ALA A 102 13.55 9.29 0.25
CA ALA A 102 12.29 10.01 0.02
C ALA A 102 12.25 11.36 0.77
N SER A 103 12.70 11.39 2.03
CA SER A 103 12.82 12.62 2.83
C SER A 103 13.82 13.63 2.26
N ARG A 104 14.71 13.17 1.37
CA ARG A 104 15.73 13.97 0.68
C ARG A 104 15.35 14.25 -0.79
N GLY A 105 14.12 13.95 -1.20
CA GLY A 105 13.62 14.19 -2.56
C GLY A 105 13.87 13.05 -3.55
N TYR A 106 14.49 11.95 -3.13
CA TYR A 106 14.68 10.76 -3.95
C TYR A 106 13.53 9.78 -3.69
N GLY A 107 12.47 9.86 -4.50
CA GLY A 107 11.31 8.97 -4.38
C GLY A 107 10.75 8.67 -5.76
N ALA A 108 9.71 7.83 -5.83
CA ALA A 108 8.94 7.71 -7.06
C ALA A 108 8.35 9.08 -7.40
N ALA A 109 8.75 9.65 -8.53
CA ALA A 109 8.10 10.86 -9.03
C ALA A 109 6.59 10.60 -9.13
N PRO A 110 5.73 11.55 -8.72
CA PRO A 110 4.30 11.39 -8.86
C PRO A 110 4.00 11.10 -10.33
N ARG A 111 3.31 9.99 -10.60
CA ARG A 111 2.90 9.61 -11.95
C ARG A 111 2.06 10.77 -12.49
N VAL A 112 2.54 11.42 -13.54
CA VAL A 112 1.85 12.55 -14.19
C VAL A 112 0.44 12.09 -14.59
N LEU A 113 -0.56 12.81 -14.08
CA LEU A 113 -1.97 12.55 -14.38
C LEU A 113 -2.21 12.81 -15.87
N LYS A 114 -2.55 11.76 -16.64
CA LYS A 114 -3.08 11.88 -18.01
C LYS A 114 -4.61 11.95 -18.04
N PHE A 115 -5.22 12.17 -16.89
CA PHE A 115 -6.67 12.20 -16.75
C PHE A 115 -7.18 13.62 -17.01
N LYS A 116 -8.07 13.75 -18.00
CA LYS A 116 -8.75 15.01 -18.29
C LYS A 116 -10.14 14.97 -17.68
N LEU A 117 -10.39 15.86 -16.72
CA LEU A 117 -11.73 16.08 -16.19
C LEU A 117 -12.55 16.89 -17.23
N PRO A 118 -13.82 16.54 -17.46
CA PRO A 118 -14.71 17.39 -18.26
C PRO A 118 -14.98 18.73 -17.56
N ASP A 119 -15.31 19.76 -18.33
CA ASP A 119 -15.70 21.06 -17.81
C ASP A 119 -16.99 20.96 -16.97
N ILE A 120 -17.06 21.74 -15.89
CA ILE A 120 -18.19 21.78 -14.95
C ILE A 120 -18.63 23.24 -14.82
N ASP A 121 -19.57 23.62 -15.68
CA ASP A 121 -20.12 24.98 -15.71
C ASP A 121 -21.35 25.08 -14.81
N GLY A 122 -22.10 23.98 -14.65
CA GLY A 122 -23.30 23.90 -13.80
C GLY A 122 -23.36 22.65 -12.92
N VAL A 123 -24.35 22.61 -12.02
CA VAL A 123 -24.56 21.49 -11.09
C VAL A 123 -24.91 20.19 -11.82
N GLU A 124 -25.56 20.31 -12.97
CA GLU A 124 -25.94 19.23 -13.88
C GLU A 124 -24.75 18.51 -14.53
N ASP A 125 -23.56 19.13 -14.56
CA ASP A 125 -22.35 18.54 -15.14
C ASP A 125 -21.62 17.59 -14.18
N VAL A 126 -21.92 17.69 -12.88
CA VAL A 126 -21.25 16.91 -11.82
C VAL A 126 -21.35 15.40 -12.01
N PRO A 127 -22.52 14.81 -12.37
CA PRO A 127 -22.62 13.39 -12.67
C PRO A 127 -21.70 12.95 -13.83
N ARG A 128 -21.51 13.80 -14.85
CA ARG A 128 -20.62 13.52 -15.98
C ARG A 128 -19.16 13.49 -15.53
N ALA A 129 -18.76 14.44 -14.68
CA ALA A 129 -17.42 14.46 -14.08
C ALA A 129 -17.15 13.24 -13.19
N LEU A 130 -18.08 12.86 -12.31
CA LEU A 130 -17.96 11.68 -11.45
C LEU A 130 -17.91 10.38 -12.27
N SER A 131 -18.69 10.30 -13.36
CA SER A 131 -18.64 9.16 -14.29
C SER A 131 -17.28 9.03 -14.96
N ALA A 132 -16.70 10.15 -15.41
CA ALA A 132 -15.36 10.17 -15.99
C ALA A 132 -14.30 9.70 -14.98
N ILE A 133 -14.37 10.17 -13.73
CA ILE A 133 -13.46 9.74 -12.65
C ILE A 133 -13.58 8.23 -12.42
N ARG A 134 -14.81 7.72 -12.30
CA ARG A 134 -15.06 6.27 -12.14
C ARG A 134 -14.47 5.47 -13.29
N ALA A 135 -14.68 5.91 -14.53
CA ALA A 135 -14.12 5.26 -15.72
C ALA A 135 -12.58 5.27 -15.69
N GLY A 136 -11.96 6.39 -15.31
CA GLY A 136 -10.51 6.49 -15.14
C GLY A 136 -9.95 5.52 -14.11
N VAL A 137 -10.66 5.28 -13.01
CA VAL A 137 -10.28 4.27 -11.99
C VAL A 137 -10.41 2.86 -12.55
N THR A 138 -11.54 2.54 -13.21
CA THR A 138 -11.78 1.21 -13.82
C THR A 138 -10.73 0.88 -14.90
N ASN A 139 -10.33 1.88 -15.69
CA ASN A 139 -9.34 1.74 -16.75
C ASN A 139 -7.88 1.81 -16.24
N ALA A 140 -7.68 1.96 -14.93
CA ALA A 140 -6.38 2.14 -14.29
C ALA A 140 -5.56 3.34 -14.82
N GLU A 141 -6.23 4.35 -15.38
CA GLU A 141 -5.63 5.63 -15.76
C GLU A 141 -5.27 6.47 -14.52
N ILE A 142 -6.09 6.34 -13.46
CA ILE A 142 -5.88 6.91 -12.13
C ILE A 142 -6.07 5.83 -11.06
N THR A 143 -5.43 5.98 -9.90
CA THR A 143 -5.61 5.06 -8.78
C THR A 143 -6.94 5.30 -8.05
N PRO A 144 -7.45 4.33 -7.27
CA PRO A 144 -8.63 4.54 -6.44
C PRO A 144 -8.50 5.71 -5.46
N GLU A 145 -7.30 5.94 -4.93
CA GLU A 145 -7.03 7.06 -4.03
C GLU A 145 -7.08 8.40 -4.77
N GLN A 146 -6.49 8.47 -5.98
CA GLN A 146 -6.59 9.65 -6.83
C GLN A 146 -8.03 9.92 -7.27
N GLY A 147 -8.80 8.88 -7.56
CA GLY A 147 -10.23 9.01 -7.88
C GLY A 147 -11.02 9.65 -6.73
N ARG A 148 -10.75 9.23 -5.49
CA ARG A 148 -11.37 9.82 -4.29
C ARG A 148 -11.04 11.31 -4.17
N GLN A 149 -9.77 11.68 -4.28
CA GLN A 149 -9.32 13.08 -4.20
C GLN A 149 -9.98 13.96 -5.27
N LEU A 150 -10.16 13.45 -6.48
CA LEU A 150 -10.85 14.17 -7.56
C LEU A 150 -12.35 14.30 -7.29
N SER A 151 -13.00 13.25 -6.77
CA SER A 151 -14.41 13.31 -6.37
C SER A 151 -14.65 14.35 -5.27
N ASP A 152 -13.76 14.42 -4.28
CA ASP A 152 -13.85 15.43 -3.21
C ASP A 152 -13.77 16.86 -3.77
N LEU A 153 -12.89 17.09 -4.75
CA LEU A 153 -12.75 18.39 -5.42
C LEU A 153 -14.01 18.75 -6.21
N VAL A 154 -14.59 17.79 -6.94
CA VAL A 154 -15.85 17.97 -7.66
C VAL A 154 -17.00 18.32 -6.70
N ASP A 155 -17.06 17.67 -5.53
CA ASP A 155 -18.09 17.95 -4.51
C ASP A 155 -17.91 19.31 -3.84
N ILE A 156 -16.68 19.81 -3.70
CA ILE A 156 -16.41 21.18 -3.26
C ILE A 156 -16.92 22.18 -4.31
N HIS A 157 -16.60 21.96 -5.60
CA HIS A 157 -17.05 22.85 -6.68
C HIS A 157 -18.57 22.87 -6.83
N ARG A 158 -19.23 21.70 -6.74
CA ARG A 158 -20.70 21.60 -6.75
C ARG A 158 -21.35 22.45 -5.66
N ARG A 159 -20.81 22.41 -4.44
CA ARG A 159 -21.34 23.21 -3.32
C ARG A 159 -21.24 24.70 -3.61
N ALA A 160 -20.09 25.16 -4.11
CA ALA A 160 -19.92 26.55 -4.49
C ALA A 160 -20.90 27.00 -5.58
N LEU A 161 -21.15 26.16 -6.61
CA LEU A 161 -22.14 26.47 -7.66
C LEU A 161 -23.56 26.59 -7.09
N VAL A 162 -23.96 25.65 -6.24
CA VAL A 162 -25.29 25.66 -5.60
C VAL A 162 -25.47 26.90 -4.73
N ASP A 163 -24.45 27.30 -3.98
CA ASP A 163 -24.52 28.49 -3.13
C ASP A 163 -24.75 29.76 -3.98
N VAL A 164 -24.04 29.90 -5.11
CA VAL A 164 -24.24 31.03 -6.04
C VAL A 164 -25.64 31.03 -6.67
N GLU A 165 -26.14 29.87 -7.09
CA GLU A 165 -27.50 29.75 -7.65
C GLU A 165 -28.58 30.08 -6.62
N HIS A 166 -28.41 29.64 -5.37
CA HIS A 166 -29.32 29.94 -4.27
C HIS A 166 -29.35 31.43 -3.96
N ASP A 167 -28.19 32.09 -3.88
CA ASP A 167 -28.11 33.54 -3.64
C ASP A 167 -28.78 34.33 -4.76
N ALA A 168 -28.53 33.96 -6.01
CA ALA A 168 -29.17 34.60 -7.17
C ALA A 168 -30.71 34.46 -7.13
N ARG A 169 -31.20 33.28 -6.74
CA ARG A 169 -32.64 33.02 -6.62
C ARG A 169 -33.28 33.79 -5.47
N LEU A 170 -32.60 33.92 -4.32
CA LEU A 170 -33.06 34.71 -3.18
C LEU A 170 -33.23 36.19 -3.59
N VAL A 171 -32.22 36.79 -4.23
CA VAL A 171 -32.28 38.17 -4.71
C VAL A 171 -33.44 38.37 -5.71
N ALA A 172 -33.67 37.42 -6.61
CA ALA A 172 -34.77 37.49 -7.57
C ALA A 172 -36.16 37.43 -6.87
N LEU A 173 -36.30 36.60 -5.84
CA LEU A 173 -37.52 36.50 -5.05
C LEU A 173 -37.77 37.76 -4.24
N GLU A 174 -36.75 38.32 -3.58
CA GLU A 174 -36.85 39.58 -2.83
C GLU A 174 -37.29 40.75 -3.71
N ARG A 175 -36.76 40.83 -4.95
CA ARG A 175 -37.20 41.82 -5.94
C ARG A 175 -38.67 41.65 -6.34
N THR A 176 -39.08 40.42 -6.62
CA THR A 176 -40.46 40.11 -7.01
C THR A 176 -41.46 40.39 -5.88
N LEU A 177 -41.09 40.06 -4.64
CA LEU A 177 -41.90 40.34 -3.45
C LEU A 177 -42.01 41.84 -3.20
N SER A 178 -40.90 42.58 -3.34
CA SER A 178 -40.88 44.04 -3.19
C SER A 178 -41.74 44.73 -4.26
N SER A 179 -41.75 44.23 -5.51
CA SER A 179 -42.62 44.79 -6.57
C SER A 179 -44.10 44.47 -6.37
N ASN A 180 -44.44 43.29 -5.83
CA ASN A 180 -45.84 42.90 -5.57
C ASN A 180 -46.45 43.56 -4.33
N ALA A 181 -45.61 44.09 -3.43
CA ALA A 181 -46.04 44.82 -2.24
C ALA A 181 -46.36 46.31 -2.49
N ALA A 182 -46.20 46.82 -3.72
CA ALA A 182 -46.61 48.17 -4.08
C ALA A 182 -48.15 48.29 -4.06
N PRO A 183 -48.73 49.33 -3.41
CA PRO A 183 -50.16 49.42 -3.20
C PRO A 183 -50.92 49.56 -4.53
N ARG A 184 -51.92 48.69 -4.73
CA ARG A 184 -52.91 48.86 -5.80
C ARG A 184 -53.83 50.01 -5.40
N HIS A 185 -53.59 51.19 -5.96
CA HIS A 185 -54.49 52.35 -5.87
C HIS A 185 -55.74 52.15 -6.72
#